data_AF-A0A511QI77-F1
#
_entry.id   AF-A0A511QI77-F1
#
_cell.length_a   1.000
_cell.length_b   1.000
_cell.length_c   1.000
_cell.angle_alpha   90.00
_cell.angle_beta   90.00
_cell.angle_gamma   90.00
#
_symmetry.space_group_name_H-M   'P 1'
#
loop_
_entity.id
_entity.type
_entity.pdbx_description
1 polymer ?
#
loop_
_entity_poly.entity_id
_entity_poly.type
_entity_poly.pdbx_seq_one_letter_code
_entity_poly.pdbx_strand_id
1 'polypeptide(L)'
;MKGQWIGKYTGDVDGIVMINVDEVDDHFEAVAYINPFDKNIPSSVAYFEPFKLQEKFRVRAYLNPVNPINGFETKWDNLKDLYPDSSHSNQAEAEIEYDGKQLKISSTTDIGVKFFAQIDSPERKSESSISAVEMSWYQYKNHVSELLGKGYLFRGQQKPWRLQTTFHRLGRYRISQFTQVDVKQLHQRLCAITSHYFDLNDPQQNGAFFNLLQHHGYPTPLLDWSHSPFVSSFFAFRDWPKNYVGNEKARIYVFNHEKWKLKYPQISNLDPPFPHLSVTDFIALDNPRMIPQQALTTVTNVENIEAYIISKEQETGERFIEAIDIPATEREIAMRELAYMGITAGSMFPGVDGVCEELRERNFGK
;
A
#
# COMPACT_ATOMS: atom_id res chain seq x y z
N MET A 1 -8.94 18.27 2.84
CA MET A 1 -7.64 18.02 3.48
C MET A 1 -7.32 16.54 3.72
N LYS A 2 -8.28 15.67 4.10
CA LYS A 2 -8.06 14.21 4.20
C LYS A 2 -7.30 13.64 2.99
N GLY A 3 -6.30 12.80 3.25
CA GLY A 3 -5.43 12.23 2.23
C GLY A 3 -3.98 12.07 2.67
N GLN A 4 -3.16 11.51 1.78
CA GLN A 4 -1.71 11.53 1.87
C GLN A 4 -1.14 12.64 0.98
N TRP A 5 -0.25 13.46 1.55
CA TRP A 5 0.38 14.59 0.87
C TRP A 5 1.89 14.36 0.85
N ILE A 6 2.50 14.28 -0.32
CA ILE A 6 3.94 14.06 -0.45
C ILE A 6 4.51 15.19 -1.30
N GLY A 7 5.53 15.87 -0.77
CA GLY A 7 6.16 16.98 -1.47
C GLY A 7 7.55 17.29 -0.93
N LYS A 8 8.21 18.26 -1.57
CA LYS A 8 9.47 18.82 -1.06
C LYS A 8 9.18 19.94 -0.07
N TYR A 9 10.08 20.14 0.86
CA TYR A 9 10.09 21.30 1.74
C TYR A 9 11.45 21.99 1.67
N THR A 10 11.45 23.27 2.04
CA THR A 10 12.64 24.13 2.15
C THR A 10 12.65 24.88 3.48
N GLY A 11 13.72 25.61 3.77
CA GLY A 11 13.83 26.46 4.96
C GLY A 11 15.27 26.56 5.42
N ASP A 12 15.51 26.26 6.70
CA ASP A 12 16.89 26.08 7.19
C ASP A 12 17.44 24.70 6.80
N VAL A 13 16.56 23.75 6.47
CA VAL A 13 16.87 22.41 5.97
C VAL A 13 15.92 22.10 4.81
N ASP A 14 16.43 21.41 3.79
CA ASP A 14 15.65 20.94 2.65
C ASP A 14 15.44 19.43 2.72
N GLY A 15 14.31 18.96 2.21
CA GLY A 15 14.00 17.53 2.22
C GLY A 15 12.67 17.18 1.56
N ILE A 16 12.20 15.97 1.89
CA ILE A 16 10.89 15.45 1.50
C ILE A 16 10.02 15.35 2.75
N VAL A 17 8.75 15.73 2.61
CA VAL A 17 7.74 15.54 3.65
C VAL A 17 6.60 14.66 3.12
N MET A 18 6.14 13.73 3.94
CA MET A 18 4.93 12.95 3.74
C MET A 18 3.97 13.23 4.88
N ILE A 19 2.74 13.67 4.61
CA ILE A 19 1.75 14.05 5.61
C ILE A 19 0.50 13.20 5.40
N ASN A 20 0.15 12.42 6.41
CA ASN A 20 -1.02 11.57 6.40
C ASN A 20 -2.09 12.21 7.28
N VAL A 21 -3.23 12.54 6.68
CA VAL A 21 -4.34 13.25 7.35
C VAL A 21 -5.58 12.38 7.32
N ASP A 22 -6.05 11.98 8.50
CA ASP A 22 -7.31 11.27 8.70
C ASP A 22 -8.38 12.24 9.21
N GLU A 23 -9.63 11.96 8.84
CA GLU A 23 -10.82 12.63 9.38
C GLU A 23 -11.41 11.72 10.46
N VAL A 24 -11.52 12.24 11.68
CA VAL A 24 -11.95 11.50 12.87
C VAL A 24 -13.13 12.23 13.48
N ASP A 25 -14.32 11.68 13.30
CA ASP A 25 -15.60 12.25 13.74
C ASP A 25 -15.79 13.73 13.34
N ASP A 26 -15.49 14.68 14.24
CA ASP A 26 -15.69 16.12 14.07
C ASP A 26 -14.39 16.93 13.89
N HIS A 27 -13.24 16.25 13.78
CA HIS A 27 -11.92 16.86 13.65
C HIS A 27 -11.00 16.08 12.70
N PHE A 28 -9.78 16.59 12.53
CA PHE A 28 -8.72 15.96 11.75
C PHE A 28 -7.55 15.63 12.67
N GLU A 29 -6.94 14.49 12.40
CA GLU A 29 -5.70 14.08 13.03
C GLU A 29 -4.65 13.85 11.93
N ALA A 30 -3.44 14.37 12.14
CA ALA A 30 -2.38 14.29 11.15
C ALA A 30 -1.06 13.82 11.76
N VAL A 31 -0.28 13.13 10.94
CA VAL A 31 1.12 12.81 11.20
C VAL A 31 1.94 13.18 9.97
N ALA A 32 3.04 13.89 10.17
CA ALA A 32 4.01 14.18 9.12
C ALA A 32 5.31 13.40 9.36
N TYR A 33 5.91 12.93 8.29
CA TYR A 33 7.22 12.32 8.25
C TYR A 33 8.13 13.26 7.48
N ILE A 34 9.12 13.79 8.19
CA ILE A 34 10.05 14.80 7.69
C ILE A 34 11.36 14.07 7.42
N ASN A 35 11.80 14.08 6.15
CA ASN A 35 12.99 13.36 5.72
C ASN A 35 13.99 14.33 5.06
N PRO A 36 14.96 14.85 5.84
CA PRO A 36 16.01 15.75 5.33
C PRO A 36 16.85 15.10 4.23
N PHE A 37 17.34 15.91 3.29
CA PHE A 37 18.36 15.45 2.33
C PHE A 37 19.75 15.32 2.98
N ASP A 38 20.04 16.14 3.99
CA ASP A 38 21.26 16.03 4.78
C ASP A 38 21.18 14.82 5.72
N LYS A 39 22.04 13.84 5.48
CA LYS A 39 22.11 12.59 6.27
C LYS A 39 22.63 12.80 7.69
N ASN A 40 23.19 13.98 8.01
CA ASN A 40 23.59 14.37 9.36
C ASN A 40 22.41 14.91 10.19
N ILE A 41 21.22 14.98 9.62
CA ILE A 41 20.00 15.37 10.31
C ILE A 41 19.06 14.15 10.33
N PRO A 42 18.60 13.71 11.51
CA PRO A 42 17.68 12.58 11.57
C PRO A 42 16.34 12.91 10.92
N SER A 43 15.76 11.93 10.23
CA SER A 43 14.34 11.99 9.87
C SER A 43 13.49 12.11 11.15
N SER A 44 12.32 12.72 11.04
CA SER A 44 11.44 12.97 12.19
C SER A 44 9.99 12.59 11.87
N VAL A 45 9.27 12.11 12.89
CA VAL A 45 7.82 11.97 12.87
C VAL A 45 7.23 13.12 13.68
N ALA A 46 6.24 13.82 13.13
CA ALA A 46 5.59 14.95 13.75
C ALA A 46 4.08 14.67 13.90
N TYR A 47 3.60 14.53 15.13
CA TYR A 47 2.18 14.32 15.45
C TYR A 47 1.51 15.65 15.74
N PHE A 48 0.49 15.99 14.96
CA PHE A 48 -0.25 17.23 15.12
C PHE A 48 -1.31 17.07 16.21
N GLU A 49 -1.52 18.13 17.00
CA GLU A 49 -2.71 18.22 17.85
C GLU A 49 -3.98 18.14 16.98
N PRO A 50 -5.08 17.53 17.46
CA PRO A 50 -6.36 17.53 16.75
C PRO A 50 -6.79 18.93 16.31
N PHE A 51 -7.23 19.07 15.07
CA PHE A 51 -7.62 20.37 14.52
C PHE A 51 -8.90 20.31 13.68
N LYS A 52 -9.58 21.45 13.53
CA LYS A 52 -10.74 21.59 12.64
C LYS A 52 -10.33 22.19 11.31
N LEU A 53 -10.93 21.71 10.22
CA LEU A 53 -10.64 22.22 8.88
C LEU A 53 -11.06 23.68 8.77
N GLN A 54 -10.07 24.52 8.47
CA GLN A 54 -10.22 25.93 8.17
C GLN A 54 -9.30 26.25 6.99
N GLU A 55 -9.59 27.34 6.26
CA GLU A 55 -8.74 27.76 5.14
C GLU A 55 -7.31 28.06 5.60
N LYS A 56 -7.17 28.68 6.78
CA LYS A 56 -5.88 28.97 7.42
C LYS A 56 -5.98 28.79 8.93
N PHE A 57 -5.05 28.07 9.54
CA PHE A 57 -5.04 27.82 10.98
C PHE A 57 -3.62 27.55 11.50
N ARG A 58 -3.45 27.60 12.83
CA ARG A 58 -2.23 27.20 13.52
C ARG A 58 -2.47 25.94 14.32
N VAL A 59 -1.46 25.08 14.37
CA VAL A 59 -1.50 23.81 15.09
C VAL A 59 -0.09 23.47 15.57
N ARG A 60 -0.01 22.94 16.79
CA ARG A 60 1.24 22.42 17.33
C ARG A 60 1.48 21.00 16.83
N ALA A 61 2.72 20.69 16.51
CA ALA A 61 3.17 19.33 16.25
C ALA A 61 4.25 18.92 17.24
N TYR A 62 4.19 17.67 17.71
CA TYR A 62 5.18 17.04 18.57
C TYR A 62 6.10 16.14 17.75
N LEU A 63 7.41 16.34 17.86
CA LEU A 63 8.40 15.71 17.01
C LEU A 63 9.18 14.64 17.77
N ASN A 64 9.31 13.47 17.15
CA ASN A 64 10.21 12.41 17.58
C ASN A 64 11.21 12.11 16.45
N PRO A 65 12.51 11.97 16.76
CA PRO A 65 13.47 11.54 15.75
C PRO A 65 13.30 10.06 15.43
N VAL A 66 13.62 9.68 14.20
CA VAL A 66 13.62 8.30 13.74
C VAL A 66 15.03 7.74 13.83
N ASN A 67 15.15 6.55 14.43
CA ASN A 67 16.41 5.84 14.46
C ASN A 67 16.75 5.35 13.04
N PRO A 68 17.88 5.76 12.45
CA PRO A 68 18.21 5.46 11.06
C PRO A 68 18.54 3.97 10.82
N ILE A 69 18.79 3.19 11.88
CA ILE A 69 19.16 1.78 11.79
C ILE A 69 17.92 0.89 11.70
N ASN A 70 16.91 1.14 12.53
CA ASN A 70 15.71 0.29 12.60
C ASN A 70 14.46 0.95 11.99
N GLY A 71 14.50 2.26 11.70
CA GLY A 71 13.41 3.01 11.09
C GLY A 71 12.25 3.35 12.02
N PHE A 72 12.37 3.12 13.33
CA PHE A 72 11.34 3.45 14.32
C PHE A 72 11.64 4.78 15.01
N GLU A 73 10.59 5.50 15.39
CA GLU A 73 10.73 6.67 16.23
C GLU A 73 11.29 6.32 17.62
N THR A 74 12.05 7.24 18.19
CA THR A 74 12.71 7.08 19.50
C THR A 74 12.87 8.43 20.18
N LYS A 75 13.53 8.46 21.33
CA LYS A 75 13.91 9.71 22.01
C LYS A 75 15.24 10.22 21.46
N TRP A 76 15.41 11.55 21.40
CA TRP A 76 16.66 12.17 20.97
C TRP A 76 17.88 11.69 21.76
N ASP A 77 17.75 11.48 23.06
CA ASP A 77 18.82 10.95 23.93
C ASP A 77 19.43 9.63 23.41
N ASN A 78 18.64 8.80 22.71
CA ASN A 78 19.10 7.53 22.16
C ASN A 78 19.85 7.66 20.82
N LEU A 79 19.89 8.86 20.23
CA LEU A 79 20.46 9.11 18.91
C LEU A 79 21.60 10.13 18.91
N LYS A 80 21.86 10.83 20.02
CA LYS A 80 22.91 11.86 20.14
C LYS A 80 24.26 11.39 19.61
N ASP A 81 24.64 10.15 19.93
CA ASP A 81 25.94 9.60 19.52
C ASP A 81 26.05 9.37 18.01
N LEU A 82 24.92 9.20 17.31
CA LEU A 82 24.88 9.05 15.84
C LEU A 82 24.92 10.40 15.12
N TYR A 83 24.66 11.50 15.84
CA TYR A 83 24.49 12.84 15.29
C TYR A 83 25.18 13.89 16.20
N PRO A 84 26.53 13.84 16.32
CA PRO A 84 27.27 14.59 17.34
C PRO A 84 27.17 16.11 17.20
N ASP A 85 26.99 16.60 15.98
CA ASP A 85 26.95 18.04 15.66
C ASP A 85 25.52 18.56 15.45
N SER A 86 24.51 17.73 15.75
CA SER A 86 23.11 18.07 15.51
C SER A 86 22.33 18.19 16.83
N SER A 87 21.16 18.80 16.74
CA SER A 87 20.14 18.78 17.79
C SER A 87 18.81 18.39 17.16
N HIS A 88 17.85 18.03 18.00
CA HIS A 88 16.53 17.65 17.53
C HIS A 88 15.45 18.44 18.28
N SER A 89 14.50 18.97 17.51
CA SER A 89 13.35 19.73 18.00
C SER A 89 12.32 18.82 18.64
N ASN A 90 11.72 19.21 19.77
CA ASN A 90 10.65 18.40 20.38
C ASN A 90 9.25 18.81 19.91
N GLN A 91 9.11 20.06 19.43
CA GLN A 91 7.83 20.59 18.99
C GLN A 91 8.01 21.67 17.93
N ALA A 92 6.96 21.90 17.14
CA ALA A 92 6.88 22.99 16.17
C ALA A 92 5.49 23.63 16.19
N GLU A 93 5.46 24.94 15.99
CA GLU A 93 4.23 25.68 15.72
C GLU A 93 4.08 25.82 14.20
N ALA A 94 3.07 25.17 13.62
CA ALA A 94 2.81 25.17 12.19
C ALA A 94 1.60 26.04 11.85
N GLU A 95 1.76 26.91 10.87
CA GLU A 95 0.69 27.61 10.18
C GLU A 95 0.39 26.88 8.86
N ILE A 96 -0.84 26.42 8.72
CA ILE A 96 -1.31 25.62 7.59
C ILE A 96 -2.36 26.41 6.83
N GLU A 97 -2.23 26.44 5.50
CA GLU A 97 -3.22 26.98 4.57
C GLU A 97 -3.62 25.90 3.56
N TYR A 98 -4.93 25.72 3.36
CA TYR A 98 -5.48 24.76 2.43
C TYR A 98 -6.60 25.39 1.59
N ASP A 99 -6.35 25.52 0.28
CA ASP A 99 -7.26 26.17 -0.68
C ASP A 99 -8.14 25.18 -1.46
N GLY A 100 -8.15 23.91 -1.06
CA GLY A 100 -8.83 22.83 -1.79
C GLY A 100 -7.93 22.04 -2.74
N LYS A 101 -6.88 22.68 -3.30
CA LYS A 101 -5.96 22.10 -4.29
C LYS A 101 -4.53 21.98 -3.79
N GLN A 102 -4.13 22.80 -2.84
CA GLN A 102 -2.76 22.87 -2.38
C GLN A 102 -2.72 23.02 -0.86
N LEU A 103 -1.75 22.33 -0.26
CA LEU A 103 -1.43 22.42 1.15
C LEU A 103 -0.14 23.23 1.30
N LYS A 104 -0.25 24.41 1.91
CA LYS A 104 0.91 25.24 2.26
C LYS A 104 1.14 25.16 3.76
N ILE A 105 2.40 24.96 4.14
CA ILE A 105 2.79 24.81 5.54
C ILE A 105 4.00 25.70 5.77
N SER A 106 3.94 26.53 6.79
CA SER A 106 5.10 27.22 7.36
C SER A 106 5.18 26.88 8.84
N SER A 107 6.35 26.49 9.33
CA SER A 107 6.51 26.21 10.76
C SER A 107 7.85 26.69 11.31
N THR A 108 7.87 26.94 12.62
CA THR A 108 9.08 27.21 13.40
C THR A 108 9.13 26.24 14.57
N THR A 109 10.27 25.58 14.76
CA THR A 109 10.48 24.64 15.88
C THR A 109 10.83 25.36 17.19
N ASP A 110 10.82 24.62 18.30
CA ASP A 110 11.28 25.08 19.62
C ASP A 110 12.75 25.53 19.67
N ILE A 111 13.58 25.04 18.75
CA ILE A 111 14.98 25.47 18.59
C ILE A 111 15.18 26.49 17.46
N GLY A 112 14.10 27.01 16.87
CA GLY A 112 14.13 28.10 15.88
C GLY A 112 14.32 27.67 14.42
N VAL A 113 14.36 26.37 14.12
CA VAL A 113 14.43 25.85 12.74
C VAL A 113 13.14 26.15 11.99
N LYS A 114 13.27 26.70 10.79
CA LYS A 114 12.18 27.05 9.89
C LYS A 114 11.96 25.98 8.81
N PHE A 115 10.69 25.75 8.51
CA PHE A 115 10.24 24.80 7.50
C PHE A 115 9.13 25.44 6.66
N PHE A 116 9.19 25.25 5.35
CA PHE A 116 8.19 25.67 4.40
C PHE A 116 7.92 24.56 3.38
N ALA A 117 6.65 24.22 3.15
CA ALA A 117 6.25 23.27 2.12
C ALA A 117 5.02 23.79 1.38
N GLN A 118 4.97 23.49 0.08
CA GLN A 118 3.83 23.76 -0.79
C GLN A 118 3.58 22.50 -1.61
N ILE A 119 2.49 21.80 -1.31
CA ILE A 119 2.22 20.43 -1.79
C ILE A 119 0.89 20.41 -2.53
N ASP A 120 0.91 19.99 -3.78
CA ASP A 120 -0.32 19.83 -4.56
C ASP A 120 -1.16 18.66 -4.07
N SER A 121 -2.47 18.76 -4.28
CA SER A 121 -3.41 17.74 -3.85
C SER A 121 -3.12 16.39 -4.48
N PRO A 122 -3.21 15.30 -3.71
CA PRO A 122 -3.06 13.97 -4.29
C PRO A 122 -4.13 13.72 -5.35
N GLU A 123 -3.77 13.01 -6.41
CA GLU A 123 -4.73 12.60 -7.43
C GLU A 123 -5.80 11.68 -6.82
N ARG A 124 -7.08 12.08 -6.92
CA ARG A 124 -8.22 11.35 -6.33
C ARG A 124 -8.98 10.49 -7.34
N LYS A 125 -8.37 10.14 -8.46
CA LYS A 125 -9.00 9.28 -9.47
C LYS A 125 -8.98 7.83 -9.00
N SER A 126 -10.07 7.11 -9.26
CA SER A 126 -10.15 5.67 -9.04
C SER A 126 -9.58 4.88 -10.22
N GLU A 127 -9.52 5.50 -11.39
CA GLU A 127 -8.92 4.97 -12.62
C GLU A 127 -7.39 4.94 -12.51
N SER A 128 -6.80 3.93 -13.12
CA SER A 128 -5.36 3.74 -13.18
C SER A 128 -4.69 4.76 -14.12
N SER A 129 -3.50 5.21 -13.71
CA SER A 129 -2.62 6.05 -14.52
C SER A 129 -1.67 5.24 -15.40
N ILE A 130 -1.68 3.91 -15.29
CA ILE A 130 -0.87 3.01 -16.12
C ILE A 130 -1.63 2.70 -17.41
N SER A 131 -1.02 3.09 -18.53
CA SER A 131 -1.48 2.72 -19.88
C SER A 131 -1.41 1.20 -20.07
N ALA A 132 -2.50 0.62 -20.52
CA ALA A 132 -2.58 -0.82 -20.78
C ALA A 132 -2.41 -1.15 -22.27
N VAL A 133 -1.85 -2.33 -22.52
CA VAL A 133 -1.91 -2.97 -23.83
C VAL A 133 -3.15 -3.84 -23.88
N GLU A 134 -4.00 -3.62 -24.88
CA GLU A 134 -5.20 -4.43 -25.07
C GLU A 134 -4.84 -5.77 -25.73
N MET A 135 -5.34 -6.87 -25.18
CA MET A 135 -5.10 -8.22 -25.67
C MET A 135 -6.39 -9.05 -25.60
N SER A 136 -6.64 -9.88 -26.60
CA SER A 136 -7.61 -10.99 -26.48
C SER A 136 -7.11 -12.02 -25.47
N TRP A 137 -7.99 -12.89 -24.99
CA TRP A 137 -7.58 -13.98 -24.09
C TRP A 137 -6.50 -14.87 -24.72
N TYR A 138 -6.60 -15.12 -26.03
CA TYR A 138 -5.59 -15.87 -26.77
C TYR A 138 -4.23 -15.15 -26.82
N GLN A 139 -4.22 -13.86 -27.13
CA GLN A 139 -2.99 -13.06 -27.17
C GLN A 139 -2.33 -12.99 -25.79
N TYR A 140 -3.14 -12.81 -24.73
CA TYR A 140 -2.67 -12.79 -23.36
C TYR A 140 -1.93 -14.07 -22.98
N LYS A 141 -2.52 -15.25 -23.24
CA LYS A 141 -1.88 -16.55 -22.95
C LYS A 141 -0.52 -16.69 -23.62
N ASN A 142 -0.42 -16.29 -24.88
CA ASN A 142 0.86 -16.34 -25.62
C ASN A 142 1.88 -15.37 -25.01
N HIS A 143 1.46 -14.15 -24.71
CA HIS A 143 2.33 -13.14 -24.12
C HIS A 143 2.89 -13.56 -22.75
N VAL A 144 2.04 -14.02 -21.82
CA VAL A 144 2.52 -14.40 -20.48
C VAL A 144 3.35 -15.66 -20.47
N SER A 145 3.23 -16.51 -21.49
CA SER A 145 4.12 -17.68 -21.66
C SER A 145 5.57 -17.25 -21.87
N GLU A 146 5.81 -16.08 -22.48
CA GLU A 146 7.15 -15.51 -22.63
C GLU A 146 7.70 -14.89 -21.34
N LEU A 147 6.84 -14.67 -20.33
CA LEU A 147 7.20 -14.09 -19.03
C LEU A 147 7.53 -15.16 -17.97
N LEU A 148 7.27 -16.44 -18.26
CA LEU A 148 7.49 -17.54 -17.33
C LEU A 148 8.95 -17.60 -16.87
N GLY A 149 9.14 -17.75 -15.56
CA GLY A 149 10.46 -17.87 -14.93
C GLY A 149 11.26 -16.55 -14.85
N LYS A 150 10.68 -15.40 -15.20
CA LYS A 150 11.37 -14.09 -15.19
C LYS A 150 11.03 -13.22 -13.97
N GLY A 151 10.57 -13.82 -12.87
CA GLY A 151 10.28 -13.09 -11.64
C GLY A 151 9.30 -11.93 -11.80
N TYR A 152 8.15 -12.21 -12.43
CA TYR A 152 7.03 -11.28 -12.50
C TYR A 152 5.94 -11.69 -11.51
N LEU A 153 5.29 -10.67 -10.94
CA LEU A 153 4.06 -10.80 -10.18
C LEU A 153 2.90 -10.28 -10.99
N PHE A 154 1.74 -10.88 -10.79
CA PHE A 154 0.52 -10.56 -11.49
C PHE A 154 -0.56 -10.17 -10.49
N ARG A 155 -1.41 -9.21 -10.87
CA ARG A 155 -2.60 -8.84 -10.10
C ARG A 155 -3.77 -8.60 -11.03
N GLY A 156 -4.79 -9.43 -10.91
CA GLY A 156 -6.05 -9.28 -11.64
C GLY A 156 -7.02 -8.36 -10.91
N GLN A 157 -7.71 -7.51 -11.67
CA GLN A 157 -8.79 -6.67 -11.18
C GLN A 157 -9.94 -6.70 -12.16
N GLN A 158 -11.17 -6.69 -11.61
CA GLN A 158 -12.38 -6.70 -12.40
C GLN A 158 -12.41 -5.55 -13.40
N LYS A 159 -11.97 -4.35 -12.99
CA LYS A 159 -11.91 -3.15 -13.84
C LYS A 159 -10.52 -2.48 -13.78
N PRO A 160 -10.23 -1.52 -14.68
CA PRO A 160 -8.99 -0.72 -14.72
C PRO A 160 -8.78 0.25 -13.53
N TRP A 161 -9.10 -0.17 -12.32
CA TRP A 161 -8.88 0.63 -11.11
C TRP A 161 -7.39 0.78 -10.81
N ARG A 162 -6.99 1.90 -10.22
CA ARG A 162 -5.62 2.08 -9.76
C ARG A 162 -5.22 1.07 -8.68
N LEU A 163 -3.92 0.79 -8.57
CA LEU A 163 -3.36 0.05 -7.44
C LEU A 163 -3.47 0.86 -6.14
N GLN A 164 -4.29 0.36 -5.21
CA GLN A 164 -4.51 0.96 -3.90
C GLN A 164 -4.90 -0.13 -2.89
N THR A 165 -4.36 -0.06 -1.67
CA THR A 165 -4.68 -1.01 -0.58
C THR A 165 -6.10 -0.80 -0.06
N THR A 166 -6.68 -1.80 0.61
CA THR A 166 -8.00 -1.65 1.26
C THR A 166 -7.99 -0.58 2.35
N PHE A 167 -6.88 -0.45 3.09
CA PHE A 167 -6.68 0.60 4.09
C PHE A 167 -6.87 2.01 3.51
N HIS A 168 -6.15 2.30 2.41
CA HIS A 168 -6.22 3.61 1.77
C HIS A 168 -7.56 3.83 1.04
N ARG A 169 -8.17 2.79 0.45
CA ARG A 169 -9.49 2.90 -0.20
C ARG A 169 -10.60 3.30 0.77
N LEU A 170 -10.51 2.92 2.04
CA LEU A 170 -11.47 3.32 3.08
C LEU A 170 -11.13 4.67 3.72
N GLY A 171 -10.17 5.41 3.16
CA GLY A 171 -9.89 6.78 3.57
C GLY A 171 -9.12 6.90 4.88
N ARG A 172 -8.32 5.88 5.23
CA ARG A 172 -7.32 5.94 6.30
C ARG A 172 -5.92 6.04 5.72
N TYR A 173 -5.07 6.83 6.37
CA TYR A 173 -3.74 7.19 5.91
C TYR A 173 -2.70 7.08 7.04
N ARG A 174 -3.12 7.14 8.32
CA ARG A 174 -2.18 7.04 9.45
C ARG A 174 -1.83 5.59 9.78
N ILE A 175 -0.72 5.11 9.22
CA ILE A 175 -0.19 3.76 9.49
C ILE A 175 0.20 3.58 10.96
N SER A 176 0.70 4.63 11.63
CA SER A 176 0.94 4.63 13.08
C SER A 176 -0.33 4.29 13.88
N GLN A 177 -1.49 4.85 13.51
CA GLN A 177 -2.76 4.51 14.15
C GLN A 177 -3.13 3.04 13.92
N PHE A 178 -2.97 2.53 12.70
CA PHE A 178 -3.21 1.12 12.38
C PHE A 178 -2.33 0.20 13.23
N THR A 179 -1.02 0.44 13.26
CA THR A 179 -0.06 -0.43 13.96
C THR A 179 -0.14 -0.33 15.48
N GLN A 180 -0.31 0.88 16.02
CA GLN A 180 -0.25 1.10 17.47
C GLN A 180 -1.59 0.87 18.17
N VAL A 181 -2.71 0.98 17.45
CA VAL A 181 -4.06 0.90 18.03
C VAL A 181 -4.85 -0.26 17.44
N ASP A 182 -5.10 -0.29 16.14
CA ASP A 182 -5.95 -1.31 15.52
C ASP A 182 -5.36 -2.72 15.70
N VAL A 183 -4.10 -2.89 15.29
CA VAL A 183 -3.41 -4.20 15.33
C VAL A 183 -3.34 -4.73 16.75
N LYS A 184 -3.06 -3.88 17.76
CA LYS A 184 -3.04 -4.31 19.17
C LYS A 184 -4.41 -4.77 19.64
N GLN A 185 -5.48 -4.06 19.30
CA GLN A 185 -6.85 -4.46 19.66
C GLN A 185 -7.27 -5.75 18.98
N LEU A 186 -6.92 -5.92 17.70
CA LEU A 186 -7.19 -7.14 16.95
C LEU A 186 -6.41 -8.31 17.53
N HIS A 187 -5.13 -8.13 17.82
CA HIS A 187 -4.26 -9.15 18.39
C HIS A 187 -4.80 -9.67 19.72
N GLN A 188 -5.20 -8.77 20.63
CA GLN A 188 -5.82 -9.14 21.91
C GLN A 188 -7.08 -10.01 21.77
N ARG A 189 -7.88 -9.80 20.72
CA ARG A 189 -9.12 -10.54 20.49
C ARG A 189 -8.90 -11.83 19.72
N LEU A 190 -8.01 -11.79 18.72
CA LEU A 190 -7.78 -12.91 17.80
C LEU A 190 -6.89 -13.98 18.43
N CYS A 191 -5.94 -13.63 19.30
CA CYS A 191 -5.12 -14.62 20.01
C CYS A 191 -5.92 -15.61 20.87
N ALA A 192 -7.17 -15.28 21.22
CA ALA A 192 -8.05 -16.19 21.96
C ALA A 192 -8.72 -17.25 21.06
N ILE A 193 -8.75 -17.04 19.73
CA ILE A 193 -9.47 -17.90 18.78
C ILE A 193 -8.56 -18.50 17.70
N THR A 194 -7.34 -17.99 17.54
CA THR A 194 -6.33 -18.60 16.66
C THR A 194 -5.60 -19.73 17.38
N SER A 195 -5.30 -20.81 16.65
CA SER A 195 -4.47 -21.92 17.17
C SER A 195 -3.02 -21.49 17.41
N HIS A 196 -2.54 -20.54 16.62
CA HIS A 196 -1.20 -19.98 16.73
C HIS A 196 -1.22 -18.65 17.49
N TYR A 197 -0.26 -18.46 18.40
CA TYR A 197 0.00 -17.16 19.02
C TYR A 197 1.03 -16.41 18.20
N PHE A 198 0.67 -15.23 17.68
CA PHE A 198 1.55 -14.40 16.86
C PHE A 198 2.37 -13.47 17.75
N ASP A 199 3.69 -13.65 17.84
CA ASP A 199 4.56 -12.65 18.48
C ASP A 199 4.76 -11.44 17.55
N LEU A 200 4.14 -10.31 17.87
CA LEU A 200 4.24 -9.11 17.04
C LEU A 200 5.63 -8.45 17.06
N ASN A 201 6.53 -8.86 17.97
CA ASN A 201 7.92 -8.41 17.97
C ASN A 201 8.78 -9.17 16.96
N ASP A 202 8.32 -10.35 16.52
CA ASP A 202 8.93 -11.10 15.43
C ASP A 202 8.39 -10.56 14.09
N PRO A 203 9.24 -10.03 13.19
CA PRO A 203 8.77 -9.44 11.94
C PRO A 203 8.01 -10.42 11.03
N GLN A 204 8.38 -11.70 11.03
CA GLN A 204 7.74 -12.73 10.21
C GLN A 204 6.34 -13.05 10.75
N GLN A 205 6.20 -13.19 12.08
CA GLN A 205 4.92 -13.44 12.71
C GLN A 205 3.99 -12.21 12.68
N ASN A 206 4.54 -11.01 12.87
CA ASN A 206 3.79 -9.76 12.72
C ASN A 206 3.24 -9.62 11.29
N GLY A 207 4.08 -9.92 10.30
CA GLY A 207 3.68 -9.99 8.91
C GLY A 207 2.59 -11.04 8.62
N ALA A 208 2.75 -12.25 9.15
CA ALA A 208 1.74 -13.31 9.05
C ALA A 208 0.40 -12.89 9.69
N PHE A 209 0.45 -12.16 10.81
CA PHE A 209 -0.74 -11.60 11.45
C PHE A 209 -1.44 -10.58 10.54
N PHE A 210 -0.71 -9.68 9.87
CA PHE A 210 -1.33 -8.76 8.90
C PHE A 210 -1.98 -9.47 7.72
N ASN A 211 -1.36 -10.53 7.21
CA ASN A 211 -1.96 -11.35 6.16
C ASN A 211 -3.25 -12.00 6.66
N LEU A 212 -3.26 -12.58 7.87
CA LEU A 212 -4.46 -13.14 8.49
C LEU A 212 -5.60 -12.10 8.53
N LEU A 213 -5.31 -10.88 8.98
CA LEU A 213 -6.28 -9.78 9.01
C LEU A 213 -6.86 -9.49 7.61
N GLN A 214 -6.01 -9.38 6.59
CA GLN A 214 -6.44 -9.13 5.21
C GLN A 214 -7.33 -10.25 4.66
N HIS A 215 -6.97 -11.51 4.91
CA HIS A 215 -7.73 -12.66 4.41
C HIS A 215 -9.12 -12.79 5.03
N HIS A 216 -9.29 -12.29 6.26
CA HIS A 216 -10.57 -12.19 6.95
C HIS A 216 -11.27 -10.83 6.72
N GLY A 217 -10.77 -10.02 5.80
CA GLY A 217 -11.46 -8.82 5.31
C GLY A 217 -11.21 -7.55 6.12
N TYR A 218 -10.28 -7.56 7.08
CA TYR A 218 -9.88 -6.33 7.75
C TYR A 218 -9.07 -5.45 6.77
N PRO A 219 -9.33 -4.13 6.70
CA PRO A 219 -8.58 -3.23 5.85
C PRO A 219 -7.12 -3.09 6.30
N THR A 220 -6.17 -3.45 5.43
CA THR A 220 -4.73 -3.46 5.75
C THR A 220 -3.92 -2.66 4.72
N PRO A 221 -2.73 -2.15 5.07
CA PRO A 221 -1.81 -1.47 4.14
C PRO A 221 -1.04 -2.47 3.26
N LEU A 222 -1.75 -3.50 2.82
CA LEU A 222 -1.23 -4.61 2.05
C LEU A 222 -1.93 -4.69 0.69
N LEU A 223 -1.26 -5.29 -0.27
CA LEU A 223 -1.79 -5.52 -1.61
C LEU A 223 -1.38 -6.91 -2.11
N ASP A 224 -2.37 -7.70 -2.52
CA ASP A 224 -2.18 -9.07 -2.96
C ASP A 224 -1.70 -9.16 -4.41
N TRP A 225 -0.79 -10.08 -4.66
CA TRP A 225 -0.25 -10.47 -5.96
C TRP A 225 -0.22 -11.99 -6.08
N SER A 226 -0.05 -12.49 -7.30
CA SER A 226 0.12 -13.91 -7.59
C SER A 226 1.32 -14.12 -8.50
N HIS A 227 2.11 -15.17 -8.25
CA HIS A 227 3.13 -15.62 -9.19
C HIS A 227 2.54 -16.19 -10.50
N SER A 228 1.28 -16.61 -10.47
CA SER A 228 0.58 -17.14 -11.64
C SER A 228 -0.22 -16.05 -12.36
N PRO A 229 0.04 -15.83 -13.67
CA PRO A 229 -0.79 -14.97 -14.51
C PRO A 229 -2.22 -15.51 -14.64
N PHE A 230 -2.39 -16.84 -14.64
CA PHE A 230 -3.68 -17.49 -14.77
C PHE A 230 -4.52 -17.38 -13.49
N VAL A 231 -3.90 -17.49 -12.32
CA VAL A 231 -4.60 -17.21 -11.05
C VAL A 231 -5.03 -15.75 -10.98
N SER A 232 -4.18 -14.82 -11.40
CA SER A 232 -4.57 -13.40 -11.49
C SER A 232 -5.75 -13.19 -12.45
N SER A 233 -5.74 -13.88 -13.59
CA SER A 233 -6.85 -13.83 -14.55
C SER A 233 -8.17 -14.32 -13.93
N PHE A 234 -8.14 -15.38 -13.12
CA PHE A 234 -9.33 -15.82 -12.37
C PHE A 234 -9.91 -14.70 -11.51
N PHE A 235 -9.08 -13.97 -10.75
CA PHE A 235 -9.55 -12.83 -9.95
C PHE A 235 -10.04 -11.66 -10.81
N ALA A 236 -9.47 -11.45 -11.99
CA ALA A 236 -9.93 -10.42 -12.91
C ALA A 236 -11.30 -10.73 -13.52
N PHE A 237 -11.62 -12.02 -13.73
CA PHE A 237 -12.84 -12.45 -14.41
C PHE A 237 -13.97 -12.93 -13.50
N ARG A 238 -13.69 -13.43 -12.29
CA ARG A 238 -14.67 -14.14 -11.45
C ARG A 238 -15.94 -13.35 -11.15
N ASP A 239 -15.83 -12.03 -10.97
CA ASP A 239 -16.95 -11.17 -10.58
C ASP A 239 -17.69 -10.56 -11.79
N TRP A 240 -17.24 -10.84 -13.01
CA TRP A 240 -18.02 -10.49 -14.21
C TRP A 240 -19.24 -11.41 -14.32
N PRO A 241 -20.40 -10.93 -14.81
CA PRO A 241 -21.56 -11.78 -15.04
C PRO A 241 -21.31 -12.68 -16.26
N LYS A 242 -21.95 -13.85 -16.28
CA LYS A 242 -21.91 -14.75 -17.44
C LYS A 242 -22.45 -14.09 -18.70
N ASN A 243 -21.88 -14.47 -19.84
CA ASN A 243 -22.29 -13.96 -21.16
C ASN A 243 -22.30 -12.42 -21.23
N TYR A 244 -21.28 -11.80 -20.64
CA TYR A 244 -21.13 -10.35 -20.66
C TYR A 244 -21.09 -9.80 -22.11
N VAL A 245 -21.78 -8.69 -22.38
CA VAL A 245 -21.89 -8.07 -23.72
C VAL A 245 -21.50 -6.58 -23.76
N GLY A 246 -20.82 -6.08 -22.74
CA GLY A 246 -20.35 -4.69 -22.68
C GLY A 246 -18.99 -4.45 -23.36
N ASN A 247 -18.41 -3.27 -23.13
CA ASN A 247 -17.13 -2.84 -23.69
C ASN A 247 -16.02 -2.70 -22.64
N GLU A 248 -16.33 -3.04 -21.40
CA GLU A 248 -15.42 -2.98 -20.27
C GLU A 248 -14.34 -4.05 -20.39
N LYS A 249 -13.26 -3.82 -19.63
CA LYS A 249 -12.05 -4.63 -19.68
C LYS A 249 -11.69 -5.08 -18.28
N ALA A 250 -11.34 -6.35 -18.16
CA ALA A 250 -10.63 -6.87 -17.01
C ALA A 250 -9.16 -6.45 -17.11
N ARG A 251 -8.57 -6.00 -16.00
CA ARG A 251 -7.17 -5.54 -15.99
C ARG A 251 -6.28 -6.54 -15.28
N ILE A 252 -5.11 -6.79 -15.83
CA ILE A 252 -4.04 -7.55 -15.20
C ILE A 252 -2.79 -6.68 -15.15
N TYR A 253 -2.32 -6.39 -13.94
CA TYR A 253 -1.02 -5.77 -13.72
C TYR A 253 0.08 -6.80 -13.80
N VAL A 254 1.22 -6.40 -14.36
CA VAL A 254 2.45 -7.17 -14.45
C VAL A 254 3.54 -6.35 -13.77
N PHE A 255 4.01 -6.82 -12.61
CA PHE A 255 5.02 -6.13 -11.81
C PHE A 255 6.32 -6.92 -11.80
N ASN A 256 7.41 -6.29 -12.26
CA ASN A 256 8.74 -6.88 -12.26
C ASN A 256 9.36 -6.80 -10.85
N HIS A 257 8.94 -7.71 -9.98
CA HIS A 257 9.34 -7.69 -8.58
C HIS A 257 10.81 -8.06 -8.38
N GLU A 258 11.43 -8.83 -9.28
CA GLU A 258 12.87 -9.12 -9.22
C GLU A 258 13.70 -7.86 -9.40
N LYS A 259 13.45 -7.08 -10.46
CA LYS A 259 14.13 -5.78 -10.65
C LYS A 259 13.87 -4.83 -9.50
N TRP A 260 12.63 -4.81 -8.99
CA TRP A 260 12.28 -4.00 -7.84
C TRP A 260 13.10 -4.38 -6.59
N LYS A 261 13.15 -5.67 -6.24
CA LYS A 261 13.93 -6.20 -5.10
C LYS A 261 15.44 -5.94 -5.24
N LEU A 262 15.97 -5.95 -6.46
CA LEU A 262 17.37 -5.65 -6.73
C LEU A 262 17.73 -4.18 -6.52
N LYS A 263 16.76 -3.28 -6.71
CA LYS A 263 17.01 -1.83 -6.70
C LYS A 263 16.59 -1.13 -5.42
N TYR A 264 15.56 -1.62 -4.75
CA TYR A 264 15.00 -1.00 -3.56
C TYR A 264 15.06 -1.95 -2.35
N PRO A 265 15.34 -1.42 -1.15
CA PRO A 265 15.33 -2.22 0.07
C PRO A 265 13.92 -2.77 0.35
N GLN A 266 13.86 -4.00 0.86
CA GLN A 266 12.61 -4.64 1.29
C GLN A 266 12.49 -4.47 2.80
N ILE A 267 11.57 -3.62 3.24
CA ILE A 267 11.49 -3.14 4.62
C ILE A 267 10.28 -3.78 5.30
N SER A 268 10.49 -4.34 6.49
CA SER A 268 9.41 -4.92 7.32
C SER A 268 8.65 -3.89 8.14
N ASN A 269 9.26 -2.73 8.42
CA ASN A 269 8.56 -1.61 9.04
C ASN A 269 7.45 -1.10 8.10
N LEU A 270 6.20 -1.13 8.57
CA LEU A 270 5.05 -0.62 7.82
C LEU A 270 5.11 0.91 7.66
N ASP A 271 5.67 1.62 8.65
CA ASP A 271 5.59 3.06 8.79
C ASP A 271 6.97 3.76 8.84
N PRO A 272 7.86 3.54 7.85
CA PRO A 272 9.10 4.27 7.78
C PRO A 272 8.83 5.74 7.41
N PRO A 273 9.78 6.67 7.67
CA PRO A 273 9.59 8.10 7.44
C PRO A 273 9.63 8.51 5.96
N PHE A 274 9.55 7.55 5.04
CA PHE A 274 9.59 7.78 3.60
C PHE A 274 8.61 6.84 2.88
N PRO A 275 8.13 7.22 1.69
CA PRO A 275 7.31 6.34 0.85
C PRO A 275 8.04 5.04 0.50
N HIS A 276 7.40 3.90 0.71
CA HIS A 276 7.97 2.59 0.35
C HIS A 276 6.93 1.65 -0.24
N LEU A 277 7.41 0.72 -1.07
CA LEU A 277 6.68 -0.45 -1.53
C LEU A 277 7.63 -1.64 -1.39
N SER A 278 7.31 -2.56 -0.49
CA SER A 278 8.15 -3.71 -0.17
C SER A 278 7.41 -5.00 -0.50
N VAL A 279 8.08 -5.89 -1.21
CA VAL A 279 7.62 -7.22 -1.60
C VAL A 279 8.03 -8.19 -0.50
N THR A 280 7.06 -8.80 0.17
CA THR A 280 7.30 -9.62 1.35
C THR A 280 6.70 -11.01 1.22
N ASP A 281 7.50 -12.00 1.62
CA ASP A 281 7.13 -13.40 1.69
C ASP A 281 6.77 -13.71 3.14
N PHE A 282 5.52 -13.43 3.51
CA PHE A 282 5.04 -13.75 4.85
C PHE A 282 4.90 -15.26 5.03
N ILE A 283 5.17 -15.76 6.23
CA ILE A 283 4.94 -17.18 6.54
C ILE A 283 3.44 -17.47 6.45
N ALA A 284 3.11 -18.59 5.82
CA ALA A 284 1.75 -19.11 5.65
C ALA A 284 1.18 -19.69 6.96
N LEU A 285 1.08 -18.89 8.02
CA LEU A 285 0.45 -19.33 9.27
C LEU A 285 -1.07 -19.19 9.13
N ASP A 286 -1.79 -20.30 9.33
CA ASP A 286 -3.26 -20.38 9.28
C ASP A 286 -3.89 -19.80 7.99
N ASN A 287 -3.17 -19.90 6.87
CA ASN A 287 -3.61 -19.37 5.58
C ASN A 287 -3.63 -20.45 4.48
N PRO A 288 -4.70 -21.25 4.36
CA PRO A 288 -4.80 -22.30 3.35
C PRO A 288 -4.91 -21.75 1.92
N ARG A 289 -5.22 -20.46 1.75
CA ARG A 289 -5.38 -19.81 0.44
C ARG A 289 -4.05 -19.45 -0.20
N MET A 290 -2.98 -19.28 0.58
CA MET A 290 -1.69 -18.79 0.08
C MET A 290 -1.12 -19.67 -1.04
N ILE A 291 -1.10 -20.99 -0.83
CA ILE A 291 -0.49 -21.94 -1.78
C ILE A 291 -1.29 -22.06 -3.08
N PRO A 292 -2.63 -22.32 -3.07
CA PRO A 292 -3.40 -22.41 -4.31
C PRO A 292 -3.38 -21.11 -5.11
N GLN A 293 -3.44 -19.97 -4.42
CA GLN A 293 -3.43 -18.66 -5.08
C GLN A 293 -2.03 -18.24 -5.54
N GLN A 294 -0.99 -19.02 -5.21
CA GLN A 294 0.41 -18.66 -5.45
C GLN A 294 0.70 -17.24 -4.98
N ALA A 295 0.14 -16.91 -3.81
CA ALA A 295 -0.02 -15.55 -3.36
C ALA A 295 1.30 -14.98 -2.83
N LEU A 296 1.50 -13.71 -3.11
CA LEU A 296 2.54 -12.88 -2.51
C LEU A 296 1.92 -11.54 -2.14
N THR A 297 2.44 -10.89 -1.10
CA THR A 297 1.91 -9.62 -0.63
C THR A 297 2.95 -8.51 -0.76
N THR A 298 2.54 -7.34 -1.24
CA THR A 298 3.31 -6.12 -1.06
C THR A 298 2.77 -5.31 0.10
N VAL A 299 3.70 -4.71 0.84
CA VAL A 299 3.46 -3.78 1.94
C VAL A 299 3.76 -2.37 1.47
N THR A 300 2.94 -1.39 1.85
CA THR A 300 3.22 0.01 1.51
C THR A 300 2.54 1.00 2.45
N ASN A 301 3.20 2.12 2.74
CA ASN A 301 2.59 3.29 3.35
C ASN A 301 2.08 4.30 2.32
N VAL A 302 2.05 3.96 1.03
CA VAL A 302 1.70 4.87 -0.07
C VAL A 302 0.26 4.65 -0.52
N GLU A 303 -0.52 5.75 -0.61
CA GLU A 303 -1.88 5.73 -1.14
C GLU A 303 -1.89 5.41 -2.64
N ASN A 304 -1.16 6.22 -3.43
CA ASN A 304 -1.10 6.10 -4.88
C ASN A 304 0.16 5.32 -5.28
N ILE A 305 0.03 3.99 -5.27
CA ILE A 305 1.13 3.06 -5.53
C ILE A 305 1.68 3.24 -6.95
N GLU A 306 0.79 3.48 -7.93
CA GLU A 306 1.18 3.66 -9.33
C GLU A 306 2.04 4.91 -9.52
N ALA A 307 1.63 6.05 -8.96
CA ALA A 307 2.42 7.28 -9.03
C ALA A 307 3.81 7.10 -8.39
N TYR A 308 3.90 6.36 -7.29
CA TYR A 308 5.18 6.04 -6.66
C TYR A 308 6.06 5.17 -7.56
N ILE A 309 5.53 4.09 -8.13
CA ILE A 309 6.28 3.25 -9.07
C ILE A 309 6.73 4.07 -10.28
N ILE A 310 5.83 4.85 -10.91
CA ILE A 310 6.16 5.72 -12.05
C ILE A 310 7.28 6.70 -11.70
N SER A 311 7.26 7.31 -10.50
CA SER A 311 8.33 8.21 -10.07
C SER A 311 9.70 7.50 -10.01
N LYS A 312 9.70 6.22 -9.61
CA LYS A 312 10.89 5.37 -9.58
C LYS A 312 11.34 4.93 -10.98
N GLU A 313 10.41 4.69 -11.89
CA GLU A 313 10.73 4.45 -13.30
C GLU A 313 11.37 5.70 -13.95
N GLN A 314 10.86 6.89 -13.65
CA GLN A 314 11.42 8.17 -14.14
C GLN A 314 12.81 8.45 -13.57
N GLU A 315 13.02 8.17 -12.27
CA GLU A 315 14.32 8.33 -11.60
C GLU A 315 15.39 7.43 -12.22
N THR A 316 14.99 6.24 -12.67
CA THR A 316 15.94 5.18 -13.02
C THR A 316 16.04 4.84 -14.49
N GLY A 317 15.05 5.24 -15.30
CA GLY A 317 14.90 4.82 -16.69
C GLY A 317 14.49 3.35 -16.86
N GLU A 318 14.21 2.62 -15.79
CA GLU A 318 13.76 1.23 -15.85
C GLU A 318 12.24 1.13 -15.72
N ARG A 319 11.63 0.16 -16.40
CA ARG A 319 10.21 -0.16 -16.25
C ARG A 319 10.03 -1.28 -15.24
N PHE A 320 9.18 -1.04 -14.24
CA PHE A 320 8.80 -1.96 -13.18
C PHE A 320 7.37 -2.46 -13.31
N ILE A 321 6.46 -1.68 -13.89
CA ILE A 321 5.05 -2.05 -13.97
C ILE A 321 4.42 -1.87 -15.35
N GLU A 322 3.58 -2.83 -15.71
CA GLU A 322 2.78 -2.81 -16.92
C GLU A 322 1.32 -3.20 -16.60
N ALA A 323 0.41 -2.85 -17.50
CA ALA A 323 -0.98 -3.27 -17.44
C ALA A 323 -1.40 -3.90 -18.77
N ILE A 324 -2.21 -4.95 -18.68
CA ILE A 324 -2.85 -5.60 -19.82
C ILE A 324 -4.36 -5.54 -19.58
N ASP A 325 -5.08 -5.06 -20.58
CA ASP A 325 -6.54 -5.02 -20.55
C ASP A 325 -7.09 -6.11 -21.49
N ILE A 326 -7.95 -6.97 -20.96
CA ILE A 326 -8.62 -8.03 -21.71
C ILE A 326 -10.12 -7.72 -21.74
N PRO A 327 -10.79 -7.76 -22.91
CA PRO A 327 -12.23 -7.53 -22.98
C PRO A 327 -12.99 -8.42 -22.00
N ALA A 328 -13.89 -7.85 -21.20
CA ALA A 328 -14.69 -8.61 -20.23
C ALA A 328 -15.62 -9.63 -20.90
N THR A 329 -15.89 -9.47 -22.20
CA THR A 329 -16.61 -10.43 -23.04
C THR A 329 -15.87 -11.76 -23.21
N GLU A 330 -14.55 -11.80 -22.99
CA GLU A 330 -13.72 -13.03 -23.03
C GLU A 330 -13.87 -13.90 -21.77
N ARG A 331 -14.67 -13.46 -20.78
CA ARG A 331 -14.88 -14.16 -19.51
C ARG A 331 -15.17 -15.65 -19.69
N GLU A 332 -16.10 -16.02 -20.58
CA GLU A 332 -16.54 -17.42 -20.71
C GLU A 332 -15.41 -18.33 -21.20
N ILE A 333 -14.61 -17.89 -22.18
CA ILE A 333 -13.49 -18.68 -22.67
C ILE A 333 -12.36 -18.71 -21.62
N ALA A 334 -12.08 -17.58 -20.96
CA ALA A 334 -11.06 -17.49 -19.92
C ALA A 334 -11.39 -18.40 -18.74
N MET A 335 -12.57 -18.25 -18.14
CA MET A 335 -13.00 -19.04 -16.96
C MET A 335 -13.09 -20.53 -17.27
N ARG A 336 -13.53 -20.91 -18.48
CA ARG A 336 -13.57 -22.33 -18.90
C ARG A 336 -12.17 -22.92 -18.97
N GLU A 337 -11.23 -22.24 -19.62
CA GLU A 337 -9.86 -22.75 -19.74
C GLU A 337 -9.12 -22.77 -18.39
N LEU A 338 -9.32 -21.74 -17.55
CA LEU A 338 -8.80 -21.70 -16.19
C LEU A 338 -9.29 -22.90 -15.36
N ALA A 339 -10.56 -23.26 -15.49
CA ALA A 339 -11.10 -24.46 -14.85
C ALA A 339 -10.41 -25.76 -15.33
N TYR A 340 -10.10 -25.88 -16.62
CA TYR A 340 -9.31 -27.02 -17.14
C TYR A 340 -7.86 -27.04 -16.62
N MET A 341 -7.32 -25.89 -16.21
CA MET A 341 -6.02 -25.78 -15.54
C MET A 341 -6.11 -26.04 -14.01
N GLY A 342 -7.30 -26.36 -13.49
CA GLY A 342 -7.52 -26.56 -12.04
C GLY A 342 -7.67 -25.26 -11.24
N ILE A 343 -7.84 -24.12 -11.91
CA ILE A 343 -8.04 -22.81 -11.28
C ILE A 343 -9.55 -22.55 -11.20
N THR A 344 -10.13 -22.87 -10.05
CA THR A 344 -11.57 -22.76 -9.76
C THR A 344 -11.80 -22.09 -8.41
N ALA A 345 -13.03 -21.69 -8.10
CA ALA A 345 -13.34 -21.15 -6.77
C ALA A 345 -13.06 -22.17 -5.65
N GLY A 346 -13.32 -23.46 -5.87
CA GLY A 346 -13.04 -24.51 -4.89
C GLY A 346 -11.55 -24.71 -4.63
N SER A 347 -10.68 -24.53 -5.63
CA SER A 347 -9.23 -24.60 -5.43
C SER A 347 -8.66 -23.30 -4.84
N MET A 348 -9.15 -22.13 -5.27
CA MET A 348 -8.66 -20.82 -4.79
C MET A 348 -9.12 -20.47 -3.38
N PHE A 349 -10.27 -20.99 -2.93
CA PHE A 349 -10.80 -20.79 -1.58
C PHE A 349 -11.05 -22.14 -0.88
N PRO A 350 -9.99 -22.80 -0.37
CA PRO A 350 -10.15 -24.08 0.31
C PRO A 350 -11.14 -23.96 1.48
N GLY A 351 -12.14 -24.83 1.49
CA GLY A 351 -13.20 -24.84 2.49
C GLY A 351 -14.59 -24.94 1.87
N VAL A 352 -15.60 -24.92 2.73
CA VAL A 352 -17.01 -25.07 2.32
C VAL A 352 -17.43 -23.95 1.39
N ASP A 353 -17.03 -22.70 1.68
CA ASP A 353 -17.44 -21.53 0.90
C ASP A 353 -16.97 -21.60 -0.56
N GLY A 354 -15.71 -21.99 -0.81
CA GLY A 354 -15.18 -22.12 -2.17
C GLY A 354 -15.83 -23.25 -2.97
N VAL A 355 -16.10 -24.40 -2.33
CA VAL A 355 -16.82 -25.51 -2.97
C VAL A 355 -18.25 -25.12 -3.31
N CYS A 356 -18.95 -24.46 -2.39
CA CYS A 356 -20.30 -23.97 -2.63
C CYS A 356 -20.33 -22.89 -3.72
N GLU A 357 -19.35 -22.00 -3.76
CA GLU A 357 -19.22 -21.00 -4.82
C GLU A 357 -19.01 -21.67 -6.20
N GLU A 358 -18.09 -22.62 -6.30
CA GLU A 358 -17.81 -23.33 -7.55
C GLU A 358 -19.05 -24.08 -8.06
N LEU A 359 -19.72 -24.84 -7.19
CA LEU A 359 -20.94 -25.57 -7.55
C LEU A 359 -22.10 -24.62 -7.87
N ARG A 360 -22.17 -23.45 -7.21
CA ARG A 360 -23.17 -22.43 -7.54
C ARG A 360 -22.96 -21.89 -8.95
N GLU A 361 -21.73 -21.54 -9.28
CA GLU A 361 -21.35 -21.02 -10.58
C GLU A 361 -21.62 -22.07 -11.69
N ARG A 362 -21.30 -23.34 -11.42
CA ARG A 362 -21.54 -24.46 -12.34
C ARG A 362 -23.03 -24.77 -12.56
N ASN A 363 -23.81 -24.86 -11.48
CA ASN A 363 -25.18 -25.37 -11.53
C ASN A 363 -26.23 -24.29 -11.81
N PHE A 364 -25.99 -23.05 -11.39
CA PHE A 364 -26.97 -21.96 -11.47
C PHE A 364 -26.55 -20.80 -12.36
N GLY A 365 -25.30 -20.78 -12.83
CA GLY A 365 -24.83 -19.77 -13.78
C GLY A 365 -24.81 -18.35 -13.22
N LYS A 366 -24.57 -18.19 -11.91
CA LYS A 366 -24.57 -16.92 -11.19
C LYS A 366 -23.20 -16.54 -10.67
#